data_AF-A0A2R7S991-F1
#
_entry.id   AF-A0A2R7S991-F1
#
_cell.length_a   1.000
_cell.length_b   1.000
_cell.length_c   1.000
_cell.angle_alpha   90.00
_cell.angle_beta   90.00
_cell.angle_gamma   90.00
#
_symmetry.space_group_name_H-M   'P 1'
#
loop_
_entity.id
_entity.type
_entity.pdbx_description
1 polymer ?
#
loop_
_entity_poly.entity_id
_entity_poly.type
_entity_poly.pdbx_seq_one_letter_code
_entity_poly.pdbx_strand_id
1 'polypeptide(L)'
;ILGQTHPELFAAVGVHSGLPYGSAHDIPSALAAMKGGRGRAGNLAAAPPRATQAVRTIVFHGDRDHTVQASNGAEVARQAEAAHAARMGTAPAAPQAEQGRRAGRRYTRAVQADAAGRPYLEVWTVHGAGHAWSGGSHEGSFTDPAGPDASAEMVRFFLAP
;
A
#
# COMPACT_ATOMS: atom_id res chain seq x y z
N ILE A 1 4.42 -6.86 5.99
CA ILE A 1 4.74 -7.91 6.98
C ILE A 1 4.44 -7.45 8.40
N LEU A 2 5.15 -6.43 8.93
CA LEU A 2 5.02 -6.00 10.33
C LEU A 2 3.56 -5.71 10.76
N GLY A 3 2.80 -4.95 9.98
CA GLY A 3 1.39 -4.67 10.29
C GLY A 3 0.45 -5.89 10.24
N GLN A 4 0.89 -7.03 9.70
CA GLN A 4 0.10 -8.28 9.65
C GLN A 4 0.52 -9.26 10.75
N THR A 5 1.77 -9.21 11.19
CA THR A 5 2.32 -10.15 12.19
C THR A 5 2.36 -9.58 13.61
N HIS A 6 2.36 -8.26 13.75
CA HIS A 6 2.42 -7.54 15.04
C HIS A 6 1.47 -6.34 15.06
N PRO A 7 0.19 -6.49 14.69
CA PRO A 7 -0.75 -5.37 14.58
C PRO A 7 -1.00 -4.63 15.90
N GLU A 8 -0.72 -5.26 17.03
CA GLU A 8 -0.80 -4.67 18.37
C GLU A 8 0.30 -3.63 18.64
N LEU A 9 1.40 -3.67 17.88
CA LEU A 9 2.54 -2.76 18.05
C LEU A 9 2.47 -1.54 17.12
N PHE A 10 1.75 -1.63 16.01
CA PHE A 10 1.74 -0.61 14.97
C PHE A 10 0.35 0.01 14.81
N ALA A 11 0.24 1.31 15.11
CA ALA A 11 -1.00 2.07 14.86
C ALA A 11 -1.27 2.24 13.34
N ALA A 12 -0.21 2.35 12.54
CA ALA A 12 -0.27 2.49 11.11
C ALA A 12 1.01 1.96 10.44
N VAL A 13 0.92 1.59 9.15
CA VAL A 13 2.05 1.16 8.32
C VAL A 13 2.00 1.79 6.93
N GLY A 14 3.19 2.00 6.34
CA GLY A 14 3.35 2.46 4.96
C GLY A 14 3.95 1.37 4.08
N VAL A 15 3.49 1.28 2.84
CA VAL A 15 4.06 0.39 1.82
C VAL A 15 4.33 1.19 0.56
N HIS A 16 5.55 1.10 0.02
CA HIS A 16 5.91 1.72 -1.26
C HIS A 16 6.42 0.64 -2.22
N SER A 17 5.85 0.54 -3.42
CA SER A 17 6.26 -0.43 -4.46
C SER A 17 6.43 -1.86 -3.94
N GLY A 18 5.58 -2.27 -2.98
CA GLY A 18 5.74 -3.50 -2.22
C GLY A 18 4.90 -4.66 -2.74
N LEU A 19 5.00 -5.79 -2.03
CA LEU A 19 4.22 -7.00 -2.26
C LEU A 19 3.16 -7.20 -1.16
N PRO A 20 2.05 -7.88 -1.48
CA PRO A 20 1.08 -8.32 -0.48
C PRO A 20 1.71 -9.27 0.54
N TYR A 21 1.13 -9.31 1.74
CA TYR A 21 1.57 -10.26 2.76
C TYR A 21 1.30 -11.69 2.31
N GLY A 22 2.28 -12.58 2.55
CA GLY A 22 2.18 -14.00 2.19
C GLY A 22 2.43 -14.30 0.70
N SER A 23 2.79 -13.31 -0.13
CA SER A 23 2.97 -13.53 -1.57
C SER A 23 4.22 -14.31 -1.97
N ALA A 24 5.20 -14.44 -1.07
CA ALA A 24 6.45 -15.15 -1.35
C ALA A 24 7.01 -15.83 -0.10
N HIS A 25 7.64 -16.99 -0.30
CA HIS A 25 8.32 -17.77 0.75
C HIS A 25 9.73 -18.24 0.32
N ASP A 26 10.13 -17.94 -0.92
CA ASP A 26 11.45 -18.23 -1.50
C ASP A 26 11.74 -17.26 -2.65
N ILE A 27 12.95 -17.33 -3.22
CA ILE A 27 13.37 -16.45 -4.31
C ILE A 27 12.50 -16.61 -5.57
N PRO A 28 12.23 -17.82 -6.09
CA PRO A 28 11.38 -17.98 -7.27
C PRO A 28 9.96 -17.41 -7.08
N SER A 29 9.33 -17.64 -5.94
CA SER A 29 8.01 -17.09 -5.62
C SER A 29 8.05 -15.56 -5.49
N ALA A 30 9.13 -14.99 -4.93
CA ALA A 30 9.31 -13.53 -4.88
C ALA A 30 9.40 -12.92 -6.28
N LEU A 31 10.23 -13.47 -7.16
CA LEU A 31 10.36 -12.98 -8.54
C LEU A 31 9.03 -13.12 -9.31
N ALA A 32 8.29 -14.20 -9.10
CA ALA A 32 6.96 -14.36 -9.68
C ALA A 32 5.98 -13.29 -9.15
N ALA A 33 5.91 -13.09 -7.84
CA ALA A 33 5.05 -12.09 -7.20
C ALA A 33 5.34 -10.67 -7.69
N MET A 34 6.61 -10.30 -7.83
CA MET A 34 7.02 -9.01 -8.40
C MET A 34 6.43 -8.78 -9.80
N LYS A 35 6.28 -9.82 -10.62
CA LYS A 35 5.70 -9.73 -11.98
C LYS A 35 4.18 -9.87 -12.01
N GLY A 36 3.51 -9.76 -10.87
CA GLY A 36 2.07 -9.99 -10.74
C GLY A 36 1.68 -11.48 -10.82
N GLY A 37 2.69 -12.35 -10.87
CA GLY A 37 2.53 -13.79 -10.83
C GLY A 37 2.03 -14.21 -9.46
N ARG A 38 0.80 -14.72 -9.42
CA ARG A 38 0.28 -15.42 -8.24
C ARG A 38 0.98 -16.77 -8.22
N GLY A 39 2.06 -16.91 -7.44
CA GLY A 39 2.60 -18.24 -7.13
C GLY A 39 1.46 -19.14 -6.62
N ARG A 40 1.64 -20.46 -6.59
CA ARG A 40 0.64 -21.39 -6.02
C ARG A 40 0.16 -21.03 -4.59
N ALA A 41 0.84 -20.10 -3.92
CA ALA A 41 0.41 -19.37 -2.73
C ALA A 41 -0.83 -18.46 -2.90
N GLY A 42 -1.30 -18.17 -4.12
CA GLY A 42 -2.58 -17.49 -4.37
C GLY A 42 -3.81 -18.29 -3.95
N ASN A 43 -3.63 -19.59 -3.67
CA ASN A 43 -4.62 -20.47 -3.05
C ASN A 43 -4.38 -20.68 -1.55
N LEU A 44 -3.43 -19.98 -0.91
CA LEU A 44 -3.45 -19.79 0.54
C LEU A 44 -4.47 -18.68 0.89
N ALA A 45 -5.68 -18.83 0.38
CA ALA A 45 -6.81 -18.53 1.23
C ALA A 45 -6.71 -19.46 2.44
N ALA A 46 -6.74 -18.90 3.65
CA ALA A 46 -6.76 -19.60 4.93
C ALA A 46 -5.40 -20.05 5.51
N ALA A 47 -4.48 -19.12 5.72
CA ALA A 47 -4.21 -18.85 7.12
C ALA A 47 -5.07 -17.64 7.48
N PRO A 48 -6.00 -17.73 8.45
CA PRO A 48 -6.66 -16.52 8.93
C PRO A 48 -5.56 -15.53 9.30
N PRO A 49 -5.70 -14.23 9.00
CA PRO A 49 -4.75 -13.25 9.48
C PRO A 49 -4.60 -13.49 10.99
N ARG A 50 -3.38 -13.78 11.44
CA ARG A 50 -3.06 -13.73 12.88
C ARG A 50 -3.31 -12.34 13.43
N ALA A 51 -3.47 -11.34 12.57
CA ALA A 51 -3.99 -10.06 12.94
C ALA A 51 -5.48 -10.15 13.29
N THR A 52 -5.76 -10.28 14.58
CA THR A 52 -7.07 -9.99 15.20
C THR A 52 -7.45 -8.51 15.12
N GLN A 53 -6.55 -7.66 14.61
CA GLN A 53 -6.69 -6.20 14.56
C GLN A 53 -6.25 -5.65 13.21
N ALA A 54 -7.10 -4.82 12.61
CA ALA A 54 -6.78 -4.10 11.39
C ALA A 54 -5.85 -2.91 11.68
N VAL A 55 -4.78 -2.76 10.89
CA VAL A 55 -3.80 -1.67 11.00
C VAL A 55 -4.04 -0.65 9.89
N ARG A 56 -4.00 0.65 10.22
CA ARG A 56 -4.15 1.72 9.22
C ARG A 56 -3.01 1.62 8.20
N THR A 57 -3.32 1.68 6.91
CA THR A 57 -2.33 1.43 5.85
C THR A 57 -2.30 2.56 4.82
N ILE A 58 -1.11 3.03 4.46
CA ILE A 58 -0.90 3.94 3.32
C ILE A 58 -0.02 3.24 2.29
N VAL A 59 -0.45 3.25 1.03
CA VAL A 59 0.22 2.54 -0.08
C VAL A 59 0.60 3.55 -1.15
N PHE A 60 1.85 3.52 -1.60
CA PHE A 60 2.34 4.24 -2.78
C PHE A 60 2.81 3.27 -3.84
N HIS A 61 2.42 3.49 -5.09
CA HIS A 61 2.92 2.72 -6.23
C HIS A 61 2.97 3.55 -7.51
N GLY A 62 4.07 3.45 -8.26
CA GLY A 62 4.17 3.99 -9.62
C GLY A 62 3.42 3.11 -10.63
N ASP A 63 2.61 3.71 -11.51
CA ASP A 63 1.87 2.95 -12.53
C ASP A 63 2.74 2.45 -13.71
N ARG A 64 4.02 2.83 -13.75
CA ARG A 64 5.04 2.33 -14.69
C ARG A 64 6.16 1.57 -13.98
N ASP A 65 5.88 1.01 -12.81
CA ASP A 65 6.81 0.14 -12.10
C ASP A 65 6.96 -1.21 -12.83
N HIS A 66 8.08 -1.37 -13.53
CA HIS A 66 8.44 -2.59 -14.25
C HIS A 66 9.20 -3.61 -13.39
N THR A 67 9.56 -3.26 -12.15
CA THR A 67 10.22 -4.15 -11.19
C THR A 67 9.16 -4.91 -10.41
N VAL A 68 8.27 -4.19 -9.73
CA VAL A 68 7.13 -4.70 -8.98
C VAL A 68 5.86 -4.13 -9.60
N GLN A 69 5.04 -4.96 -10.23
CA GLN A 69 3.83 -4.49 -10.90
C GLN A 69 2.88 -3.78 -9.93
N ALA A 70 2.26 -2.69 -10.40
CA ALA A 70 1.32 -1.88 -9.63
C ALA A 70 0.10 -2.66 -9.10
N SER A 71 -0.24 -3.80 -9.71
CA SER A 71 -1.25 -4.73 -9.22
C SER A 71 -0.94 -5.26 -7.81
N ASN A 72 0.34 -5.32 -7.42
CA ASN A 72 0.74 -5.67 -6.06
C ASN A 72 0.33 -4.61 -5.03
N GLY A 73 0.49 -3.32 -5.35
CA GLY A 73 0.02 -2.23 -4.48
C GLY A 73 -1.50 -2.27 -4.28
N ALA A 74 -2.25 -2.55 -5.35
CA ALA A 74 -3.70 -2.75 -5.26
C ALA A 74 -4.08 -3.97 -4.39
N GLU A 75 -3.31 -5.04 -4.44
CA GLU A 75 -3.55 -6.22 -3.61
C GLU A 75 -3.18 -5.99 -2.13
N VAL A 76 -2.13 -5.22 -1.83
CA VAL A 76 -1.84 -4.75 -0.46
C VAL A 76 -3.03 -3.95 0.08
N ALA A 77 -3.57 -3.03 -0.72
CA ALA A 77 -4.74 -2.24 -0.36
C ALA A 77 -5.96 -3.15 -0.10
N ARG A 78 -6.21 -4.15 -0.94
CA ARG A 78 -7.28 -5.14 -0.76
C ARG A 78 -7.14 -5.94 0.54
N GLN A 79 -5.92 -6.34 0.91
CA GLN A 79 -5.67 -7.04 2.17
C GLN A 79 -5.97 -6.13 3.38
N ALA A 80 -5.58 -4.86 3.32
CA ALA A 80 -5.87 -3.89 4.38
C ALA A 80 -7.38 -3.63 4.51
N GLU A 81 -8.07 -3.39 3.39
CA GLU A 81 -9.52 -3.19 3.34
C GLU A 81 -10.29 -4.38 3.92
N ALA A 82 -9.92 -5.62 3.53
CA ALA A 82 -10.54 -6.83 4.05
C ALA A 82 -10.37 -6.98 5.57
N ALA A 83 -9.19 -6.64 6.11
CA ALA A 83 -8.96 -6.66 7.55
C ALA A 83 -9.84 -5.63 8.29
N HIS A 84 -9.97 -4.42 7.75
CA HIS A 84 -10.84 -3.38 8.34
C HIS A 84 -12.32 -3.74 8.23
N ALA A 85 -12.78 -4.28 7.11
CA ALA A 85 -14.16 -4.75 6.94
C ALA A 85 -14.51 -5.85 7.95
N ALA A 86 -13.62 -6.82 8.14
CA ALA A 86 -13.80 -7.89 9.13
C ALA A 86 -13.89 -7.34 10.56
N ARG A 87 -13.11 -6.31 10.91
CA ARG A 87 -13.15 -5.64 12.21
C ARG A 87 -14.43 -4.81 12.42
N MET A 88 -14.88 -4.10 11.39
CA MET A 88 -16.07 -3.24 11.48
C MET A 88 -17.38 -4.03 11.41
N GLY A 89 -17.37 -5.25 10.87
CA GLY A 89 -18.57 -6.06 10.65
C GLY A 89 -19.49 -5.50 9.55
N THR A 90 -18.99 -4.57 8.73
CA THR A 90 -19.73 -3.91 7.65
C THR A 90 -18.90 -3.90 6.37
N ALA A 91 -19.60 -3.81 5.23
CA ALA A 91 -18.92 -3.59 3.95
C ALA A 91 -18.20 -2.22 3.95
N PRO A 92 -17.02 -2.11 3.30
CA PRO A 92 -16.34 -0.84 3.13
C PRO A 92 -17.20 0.14 2.34
N ALA A 93 -17.15 1.42 2.71
CA ALA A 93 -17.67 2.48 1.85
C ALA A 93 -16.79 2.63 0.59
N ALA A 94 -17.38 3.16 -0.48
CA ALA A 94 -16.63 3.50 -1.67
C ALA A 94 -15.52 4.51 -1.33
N PRO A 95 -14.29 4.33 -1.86
CA PRO A 95 -13.20 5.26 -1.59
C PRO A 95 -13.47 6.63 -2.20
N GLN A 96 -13.07 7.68 -1.49
CA GLN A 96 -13.01 9.03 -2.03
C GLN A 96 -11.72 9.19 -2.81
N ALA A 97 -11.82 9.43 -4.12
CA ALA A 97 -10.68 9.59 -5.00
C ALA A 97 -10.46 11.07 -5.35
N GLU A 98 -9.24 11.55 -5.17
CA GLU A 98 -8.78 12.85 -5.65
C GLU A 98 -7.61 12.68 -6.61
N GLN A 99 -7.52 13.58 -7.59
CA GLN A 99 -6.39 13.65 -8.52
C GLN A 99 -5.65 14.96 -8.31
N GLY A 100 -4.33 14.92 -8.47
CA GLY A 100 -3.52 16.11 -8.30
C GLY A 100 -2.21 16.05 -9.06
N ARG A 101 -1.41 17.10 -8.91
CA ARG A 101 -0.06 17.21 -9.44
C ARG A 101 0.85 17.83 -8.40
N ARG A 102 2.00 17.22 -8.14
CA ARG A 102 3.05 17.72 -7.23
C ARG A 102 4.41 17.41 -7.82
N ALA A 103 5.36 18.33 -7.65
CA ALA A 103 6.77 18.24 -8.08
C ALA A 103 7.04 17.86 -9.55
N GLY A 104 6.01 17.70 -10.40
CA GLY A 104 6.17 17.31 -11.80
C GLY A 104 5.39 16.04 -12.19
N ARG A 105 4.93 15.24 -11.22
CA ARG A 105 4.08 14.06 -11.43
C ARG A 105 2.62 14.37 -11.16
N ARG A 106 1.74 13.72 -11.92
CA ARG A 106 0.34 13.58 -11.51
C ARG A 106 0.21 12.43 -10.53
N TYR A 107 -0.77 12.48 -9.66
CA TYR A 107 -1.13 11.37 -8.79
C TYR A 107 -2.64 11.22 -8.70
N THR A 108 -3.08 10.00 -8.37
CA THR A 108 -4.42 9.73 -7.86
C THR A 108 -4.28 9.22 -6.44
N ARG A 109 -5.05 9.79 -5.51
CA ARG A 109 -5.14 9.35 -4.12
C ARG A 109 -6.55 8.89 -3.83
N ALA A 110 -6.71 7.63 -3.46
CA ALA A 110 -7.97 7.06 -3.01
C ALA A 110 -7.92 6.88 -1.49
N VAL A 111 -8.96 7.33 -0.78
CA VAL A 111 -9.04 7.30 0.68
C VAL A 111 -10.27 6.53 1.13
N GLN A 112 -10.10 5.59 2.04
CA GLN A 112 -11.19 5.03 2.84
C GLN A 112 -11.05 5.44 4.29
N ALA A 113 -12.18 5.82 4.87
CA ALA A 113 -12.29 6.29 6.24
C ALA A 113 -13.33 5.48 7.02
N ASP A 114 -13.15 5.41 8.34
CA ASP A 114 -14.14 4.83 9.24
C ASP A 114 -15.35 5.76 9.42
N ALA A 115 -16.34 5.32 10.20
CA ALA A 115 -17.56 6.10 10.46
C ALA A 115 -17.30 7.44 11.17
N ALA A 116 -16.14 7.61 11.82
CA ALA A 116 -15.73 8.87 12.44
C ALA A 116 -14.97 9.79 11.45
N GLY A 117 -14.83 9.38 10.18
CA GLY A 117 -14.13 10.12 9.15
C GLY A 117 -12.61 9.96 9.22
N ARG A 118 -12.08 9.05 10.04
CA ARG A 118 -10.64 8.84 10.14
C ARG A 118 -10.14 7.94 9.00
N PRO A 119 -9.15 8.38 8.20
CA PRO A 119 -8.58 7.55 7.14
C PRO A 119 -7.89 6.30 7.70
N TYR A 120 -8.36 5.12 7.29
CA TYR A 120 -7.70 3.85 7.62
C TYR A 120 -6.94 3.25 6.44
N LEU A 121 -7.27 3.64 5.21
CA LEU A 121 -6.56 3.24 4.00
C LEU A 121 -6.39 4.43 3.07
N GLU A 122 -5.14 4.69 2.65
CA GLU A 122 -4.83 5.59 1.55
C GLU A 122 -4.05 4.86 0.46
N VAL A 123 -4.47 5.00 -0.79
CA VAL A 123 -3.78 4.42 -1.95
C VAL A 123 -3.39 5.52 -2.91
N TRP A 124 -2.09 5.66 -3.13
CA TRP A 124 -1.47 6.67 -3.97
C TRP A 124 -0.88 6.02 -5.22
N THR A 125 -1.47 6.32 -6.38
CA THR A 125 -0.91 5.97 -7.68
C THR A 125 -0.14 7.16 -8.21
N VAL A 126 1.17 7.02 -8.38
CA VAL A 126 2.04 8.07 -8.93
C VAL A 126 2.21 7.87 -10.43
N HIS A 127 1.57 8.74 -11.22
CA HIS A 127 1.44 8.53 -12.66
C HIS A 127 2.75 8.77 -13.41
N GLY A 128 3.15 7.76 -14.17
CA GLY A 128 4.39 7.68 -14.93
C GLY A 128 5.63 7.36 -14.11
N ALA A 129 5.51 7.15 -12.79
CA ALA A 129 6.62 6.75 -11.94
C ALA A 129 6.92 5.26 -12.07
N GLY A 130 8.20 4.91 -11.97
CA GLY A 130 8.71 3.53 -12.00
C GLY A 130 8.93 2.96 -10.61
N HIS A 131 9.89 2.04 -10.48
CA HIS A 131 10.32 1.48 -9.20
C HIS A 131 11.29 2.43 -8.47
N ALA A 132 10.77 3.56 -8.01
CA ALA A 132 11.53 4.55 -7.28
C ALA A 132 10.66 5.16 -6.18
N TRP A 133 11.28 5.51 -5.07
CA TRP A 133 10.62 6.18 -3.96
C TRP A 133 10.11 7.56 -4.41
N SER A 134 8.81 7.80 -4.31
CA SER A 134 8.21 9.08 -4.72
C SER A 134 8.67 10.23 -3.82
N GLY A 135 9.20 11.29 -4.43
CA GLY A 135 9.88 12.39 -3.75
C GLY A 135 11.36 12.06 -3.49
N GLY A 136 11.89 12.52 -2.36
CA GLY A 136 13.29 12.30 -2.00
C GLY A 136 14.28 13.23 -2.72
N SER A 137 15.58 13.02 -2.46
CA SER A 137 16.66 13.84 -3.00
C SER A 137 16.95 13.51 -4.47
N HIS A 138 17.40 14.50 -5.25
CA HIS A 138 17.95 14.30 -6.59
C HIS A 138 19.25 13.49 -6.60
N GLU A 139 19.94 13.42 -5.46
CA GLU A 139 21.19 12.65 -5.32
C GLU A 139 20.94 11.16 -5.04
N GLY A 140 19.68 10.76 -4.77
CA GLY A 140 19.31 9.38 -4.51
C GLY A 140 19.21 8.54 -5.78
N SER A 141 19.78 7.33 -5.78
CA SER A 141 19.75 6.43 -6.95
C SER A 141 18.41 5.73 -7.18
N PHE A 142 17.51 5.72 -6.19
CA PHE A 142 16.21 5.04 -6.23
C PHE A 142 15.05 5.96 -5.80
N THR A 143 15.19 7.26 -6.07
CA THR A 143 14.19 8.29 -5.79
C THR A 143 13.60 8.84 -7.09
N ASP A 144 12.35 9.29 -7.05
CA ASP A 144 11.71 10.09 -8.08
C ASP A 144 11.35 11.46 -7.49
N PRO A 145 12.28 12.43 -7.50
CA PRO A 145 12.06 13.76 -6.92
C PRO A 145 10.90 14.53 -7.57
N ALA A 146 10.44 14.11 -8.76
CA ALA A 146 9.30 14.74 -9.41
C ALA A 146 7.95 14.24 -8.84
N GLY A 147 7.95 13.24 -7.96
CA GLY A 147 6.77 12.69 -7.29
C GLY A 147 6.30 13.50 -6.08
N PRO A 148 5.06 13.28 -5.59
CA PRO A 148 4.68 13.67 -4.24
C PRO A 148 5.66 13.12 -3.19
N ASP A 149 5.88 13.84 -2.11
CA ASP A 149 6.75 13.40 -1.02
C ASP A 149 6.08 12.26 -0.23
N ALA A 150 6.37 11.01 -0.60
CA ALA A 150 5.79 9.84 0.05
C ALA A 150 6.18 9.75 1.54
N SER A 151 7.38 10.21 1.91
CA SER A 151 7.82 10.19 3.30
C SER A 151 7.01 11.16 4.15
N ALA A 152 6.80 12.39 3.67
CA ALA A 152 5.96 13.36 4.35
C ALA A 152 4.50 12.90 4.46
N GLU A 153 3.94 12.33 3.39
CA GLU A 153 2.57 11.80 3.38
C GLU A 153 2.40 10.60 4.31
N MET A 154 3.39 9.71 4.38
CA MET A 154 3.41 8.61 5.35
C MET A 154 3.43 9.13 6.79
N VAL A 155 4.30 10.09 7.11
CA VAL A 155 4.35 10.70 8.45
C VAL A 155 3.03 11.39 8.79
N ARG A 156 2.45 12.16 7.85
CA ARG A 156 1.11 12.75 8.01
C ARG A 156 0.08 11.68 8.35
N PHE A 157 0.05 10.59 7.59
CA PHE A 157 -0.92 9.52 7.79
C PHE A 157 -0.73 8.82 9.15
N PHE A 158 0.51 8.55 9.56
CA PHE A 158 0.83 7.88 10.82
C PHE A 158 0.45 8.71 12.05
N LEU A 159 0.66 10.03 11.96
CA LEU A 159 0.41 10.96 13.07
C LEU A 159 -1.01 11.54 13.07
N ALA A 160 -1.79 11.33 12.00
CA ALA A 160 -3.19 11.72 11.96
C ALA A 160 -3.99 10.95 13.04
N PRO A 161 -4.82 11.66 13.84
CA PRO A 161 -5.62 11.08 14.93
C PRO A 161 -6.65 10.07 14.42
#